data_AF-A0A438CRE2-F1
#
_entry.id   AF-A0A438CRE2-F1
#
_cell.length_a   1.000
_cell.length_b   1.000
_cell.length_c   1.000
_cell.angle_alpha   90.00
_cell.angle_beta   90.00
_cell.angle_gamma   90.00
#
_symmetry.space_group_name_H-M   'P 1'
#
loop_
_entity.id
_entity.type
_entity.pdbx_description
1 polymer ?
#
loop_
_entity_poly.entity_id
_entity_poly.type
_entity_poly.pdbx_seq_one_letter_code
_entity_poly.pdbx_strand_id
1 'polypeptide(L)'
;LCSELTLSITLSEFDPADCPPDCSRPCEVVCPANAISLVEGKSTVELPHSTRSPGALKGGVITERCYGCGRCFPVCPFDKISVVTYVRNATATTELLKRDNVDAVEIHTSGRQSAFFRELWNHLGDAIRYLRLVAVNLLDIGDSTISSMNTMYSIMELQLDCYNLWQNFSSGPRE
;
A
#
# COMPACT_ATOMS: atom_id res chain seq x y z
N LEU A 1 5.56 25.76 -0.61
CA LEU A 1 4.95 25.17 -1.82
C LEU A 1 5.06 23.66 -1.71
N CYS A 2 3.97 22.99 -1.32
CA CYS A 2 3.67 21.60 -1.67
C CYS A 2 2.16 21.58 -1.78
N SER A 3 1.69 21.80 -3.01
CA SER A 3 0.30 22.01 -3.41
C SER A 3 -0.25 20.79 -4.15
N GLU A 4 0.21 19.59 -3.79
CA GLU A 4 -0.32 18.35 -4.33
C GLU A 4 -0.62 17.41 -3.16
N LEU A 5 -1.89 17.05 -3.00
CA LEU A 5 -2.31 15.94 -2.14
C LEU A 5 -1.62 14.67 -2.62
N THR A 6 -0.95 14.00 -1.70
CA THR A 6 -0.16 12.81 -1.99
C THR A 6 -0.66 11.68 -1.10
N LEU A 7 -1.23 10.65 -1.73
CA LEU A 7 -1.71 9.47 -1.01
C LEU A 7 -0.50 8.56 -0.79
N SER A 8 0.04 8.60 0.43
CA SER A 8 1.22 7.84 0.78
C SER A 8 0.83 6.39 1.06
N ILE A 9 1.32 5.47 0.25
CA ILE A 9 1.14 4.03 0.44
C ILE A 9 2.51 3.43 0.75
N THR A 10 2.58 2.66 1.82
CA THR A 10 3.77 1.93 2.23
C THR A 10 3.89 0.66 1.39
N LEU A 11 4.78 0.64 0.41
CA LEU A 11 4.96 -0.49 -0.52
C LEU A 11 6.22 -1.27 -0.19
N SER A 12 6.24 -2.51 -0.66
CA SER A 12 7.44 -3.35 -0.61
C SER A 12 8.30 -3.12 -1.85
N GLU A 13 9.61 -3.17 -1.69
CA GLU A 13 10.61 -3.07 -2.75
C GLU A 13 11.75 -4.07 -2.49
N PHE A 14 12.38 -4.58 -3.55
CA PHE A 14 13.63 -5.34 -3.48
C PHE A 14 14.29 -5.39 -4.85
N ASP A 15 15.62 -5.54 -4.89
CA ASP A 15 16.33 -5.85 -6.13
C ASP A 15 16.22 -7.35 -6.43
N PRO A 16 15.64 -7.77 -7.57
CA PRO A 16 15.57 -9.19 -7.94
C PRO A 16 16.95 -9.87 -8.02
N ALA A 17 18.03 -9.12 -8.32
CA ALA A 17 19.38 -9.65 -8.37
C ALA A 17 19.94 -10.03 -6.99
N ASP A 18 19.40 -9.42 -5.92
CA ASP A 18 19.79 -9.73 -4.54
C ASP A 18 19.04 -10.94 -3.96
N CYS A 19 18.06 -11.48 -4.69
CA CYS A 19 17.32 -12.67 -4.27
C CYS A 19 18.13 -13.95 -4.58
N PRO A 20 18.50 -14.74 -3.55
CA PRO A 20 19.31 -15.94 -3.77
C PRO A 20 18.62 -16.97 -4.68
N PRO A 21 19.36 -17.68 -5.54
CA PRO A 21 18.79 -18.66 -6.47
C PRO A 21 18.16 -19.87 -5.76
N ASP A 22 18.60 -20.18 -4.53
CA ASP A 22 18.08 -21.23 -3.65
C ASP A 22 16.91 -20.75 -2.77
N CYS A 23 16.48 -19.49 -2.90
CA CYS A 23 15.31 -18.98 -2.20
C CYS A 23 14.04 -19.70 -2.69
N SER A 24 13.26 -20.26 -1.77
CA SER A 24 11.95 -20.87 -2.05
C SER A 24 10.84 -19.86 -2.37
N ARG A 25 11.14 -18.56 -2.29
CA ARG A 25 10.26 -17.42 -2.61
C ARG A 25 8.92 -17.43 -1.86
N PRO A 26 8.90 -17.56 -0.51
CA PRO A 26 7.66 -17.53 0.26
C PRO A 26 6.91 -16.20 0.13
N CYS A 27 7.60 -15.11 -0.21
CA CYS A 27 7.01 -13.80 -0.47
C CYS A 27 6.04 -13.80 -1.66
N GLU A 28 6.29 -14.59 -2.72
CA GLU A 28 5.38 -14.73 -3.85
C GLU A 28 4.10 -15.45 -3.42
N VAL A 29 4.24 -16.52 -2.63
CA VAL A 29 3.13 -17.37 -2.18
C VAL A 29 2.20 -16.64 -1.20
N VAL A 30 2.76 -15.86 -0.28
CA VAL A 30 1.96 -15.14 0.73
C VAL A 30 1.32 -13.86 0.18
N CYS A 31 1.72 -13.39 -1.01
CA CYS A 31 1.26 -12.12 -1.56
C CYS A 31 -0.20 -12.25 -2.05
N PRO A 32 -1.18 -11.64 -1.37
CA PRO A 32 -2.59 -11.80 -1.74
C PRO A 32 -2.95 -11.17 -3.08
N ALA A 33 -2.18 -10.17 -3.52
CA ALA A 33 -2.38 -9.46 -4.78
C ALA A 33 -1.58 -10.05 -5.95
N ASN A 34 -0.83 -11.13 -5.75
CA ASN A 34 0.12 -11.66 -6.75
C ASN A 34 1.01 -10.53 -7.33
N ALA A 35 1.51 -9.68 -6.44
CA ALA A 35 2.26 -8.47 -6.76
C ALA A 35 3.78 -8.69 -6.77
N ILE A 36 4.25 -9.93 -6.62
CA ILE A 36 5.67 -10.28 -6.65
C ILE A 36 5.86 -11.34 -7.72
N SER A 37 6.81 -11.13 -8.63
CA SER A 37 7.12 -12.07 -9.70
C SER A 37 8.62 -12.09 -9.97
N LEU A 38 9.29 -13.20 -9.65
CA LEU A 38 10.68 -13.45 -10.03
C LEU A 38 10.76 -14.58 -11.05
N VAL A 39 11.30 -14.27 -12.23
CA VAL A 39 11.53 -15.25 -13.30
C VAL A 39 13.02 -15.47 -13.50
N GLU A 40 13.40 -16.72 -13.77
CA GLU A 40 14.78 -17.04 -14.11
C GLU A 40 15.15 -16.40 -15.45
N GLY A 41 16.20 -15.58 -15.45
CA GLY A 41 16.79 -15.07 -16.67
C GLY A 41 17.47 -16.21 -17.43
N LYS A 42 16.93 -16.62 -18.58
CA LYS A 42 17.68 -17.44 -19.53
C LYS A 42 18.90 -16.65 -19.99
N SER A 43 20.09 -17.06 -19.56
CA SER A 43 21.34 -16.54 -20.09
C SER A 43 21.42 -16.95 -21.57
N THR A 44 21.43 -15.98 -22.48
CA THR A 44 21.47 -16.21 -23.94
C THR A 44 22.88 -16.54 -24.45
N VAL A 45 23.77 -17.02 -23.59
CA VAL A 45 25.13 -17.40 -23.99
C VAL A 45 25.36 -18.86 -23.59
N GLU A 46 25.09 -19.75 -24.55
CA GLU A 46 25.54 -21.14 -24.48
C GLU A 46 27.06 -21.15 -24.66
N LEU A 47 27.81 -21.18 -23.55
CA LEU A 47 29.24 -21.49 -23.58
C LEU A 47 29.47 -22.93 -23.07
N PRO A 48 30.18 -23.79 -23.82
CA PRO A 48 30.36 -25.19 -23.47
C PRO A 48 31.56 -25.39 -22.52
N HIS A 49 31.54 -24.81 -21.32
CA HIS A 49 32.29 -25.36 -20.18
C HIS A 49 31.81 -24.79 -18.84
N SER A 50 31.53 -25.69 -17.91
CA SER A 50 30.69 -25.49 -16.72
C SER A 50 31.32 -24.64 -15.61
N THR A 51 30.81 -23.44 -15.43
CA THR A 51 30.32 -22.95 -14.12
C THR A 51 28.94 -22.37 -14.37
N ARG A 52 27.88 -22.99 -13.83
CA ARG A 52 26.53 -22.39 -13.87
C ARG A 52 26.59 -21.13 -13.02
N SER A 53 26.84 -19.97 -13.63
CA SER A 53 26.46 -18.71 -12.99
C SER A 53 24.96 -18.83 -12.67
N PRO A 54 24.55 -18.63 -11.41
CA PRO A 54 23.14 -18.53 -11.09
C PRO A 54 22.53 -17.52 -12.06
N GLY A 55 21.56 -17.97 -12.87
CA GLY A 55 20.90 -17.08 -13.81
C GLY A 55 20.31 -15.91 -13.02
N ALA A 56 20.70 -14.68 -13.34
CA ALA A 56 20.19 -13.51 -12.66
C ALA A 56 18.65 -13.53 -12.75
N LEU A 57 17.99 -13.44 -11.60
CA LEU A 57 16.53 -13.34 -11.55
C LEU A 57 16.11 -11.97 -12.12
N LYS A 58 15.02 -11.97 -12.88
CA LYS A 58 14.38 -10.75 -13.39
C LYS A 58 13.00 -10.60 -12.76
N GLY A 59 12.52 -9.36 -12.67
CA GLY A 59 11.19 -9.05 -12.14
C GLY A 59 11.28 -8.22 -10.86
N GLY A 60 10.43 -8.52 -9.89
CA GLY A 60 10.34 -7.76 -8.64
C GLY A 60 8.90 -7.55 -8.18
N VAL A 61 8.67 -6.43 -7.48
CA VAL A 61 7.32 -6.00 -7.07
C VAL A 61 6.62 -5.28 -8.23
N ILE A 62 5.41 -5.72 -8.56
CA ILE A 62 4.50 -5.06 -9.48
C ILE A 62 3.76 -3.98 -8.69
N THR A 63 4.29 -2.77 -8.74
CA THR A 63 3.85 -1.61 -7.95
C THR A 63 2.34 -1.37 -8.04
N GLU A 64 1.73 -1.57 -9.22
CA GLU A 64 0.31 -1.36 -9.47
C GLU A 64 -0.59 -2.33 -8.70
N ARG A 65 -0.08 -3.51 -8.35
CA ARG A 65 -0.81 -4.54 -7.58
C ARG A 65 -0.49 -4.54 -6.10
N CYS A 66 0.71 -4.08 -5.74
CA CYS A 66 1.13 -4.02 -4.36
C CYS A 66 0.34 -2.92 -3.64
N TYR A 67 -0.50 -3.31 -2.69
CA TYR A 67 -1.29 -2.37 -1.87
C TYR A 67 -0.70 -2.17 -0.48
N GLY A 68 0.51 -2.68 -0.22
CA GLY A 68 1.23 -2.38 1.01
C GLY A 68 0.89 -3.23 2.23
N CYS A 69 0.29 -4.42 2.05
CA CYS A 69 -0.11 -5.29 3.17
C CYS A 69 1.04 -5.78 4.06
N GLY A 70 2.30 -5.64 3.64
CA GLY A 70 3.48 -6.03 4.40
C GLY A 70 3.68 -7.53 4.63
N ARG A 71 2.78 -8.41 4.15
CA ARG A 71 2.83 -9.86 4.40
C ARG A 71 4.11 -10.53 3.91
N CYS A 72 4.76 -9.98 2.89
CA CYS A 72 6.00 -10.49 2.34
C CYS A 72 7.22 -10.25 3.24
N PHE A 73 7.20 -9.20 4.07
CA PHE A 73 8.32 -8.80 4.92
C PHE A 73 8.72 -9.90 5.93
N PRO A 74 7.82 -10.38 6.82
CA PRO A 74 8.21 -11.34 7.85
C PRO A 74 8.54 -12.74 7.31
N VAL A 75 8.20 -13.05 6.06
CA VAL A 75 8.45 -14.37 5.47
C VAL A 75 9.73 -14.43 4.64
N CYS A 76 10.40 -13.29 4.36
CA CYS A 76 11.63 -13.30 3.59
C CYS A 76 12.78 -13.89 4.43
N PRO A 77 13.34 -15.06 4.09
CA PRO A 77 14.36 -15.69 4.93
C PRO A 77 15.73 -15.00 4.86
N PHE A 78 15.91 -14.10 3.90
CA PHE A 78 17.16 -13.38 3.65
C PHE A 78 17.08 -11.88 3.93
N ASP A 79 15.95 -11.41 4.46
CA ASP A 79 15.73 -10.00 4.83
C ASP A 79 16.07 -9.00 3.70
N LYS A 80 15.64 -9.32 2.47
CA LYS A 80 15.93 -8.53 1.26
C LYS A 80 14.81 -7.57 0.85
N ILE A 81 13.67 -7.60 1.55
CA ILE A 81 12.51 -6.78 1.20
C ILE A 81 12.55 -5.51 2.06
N SER A 82 12.72 -4.37 1.40
CA SER A 82 12.62 -3.06 2.02
C SER A 82 11.19 -2.52 1.92
N VAL A 83 10.93 -1.49 2.72
CA VAL A 83 9.67 -0.75 2.73
C VAL A 83 9.93 0.66 2.23
N VAL A 84 9.18 1.08 1.21
CA VAL A 84 9.27 2.42 0.64
C VAL A 84 7.92 3.13 0.73
N THR A 85 7.95 4.41 1.07
CA THR A 85 6.74 5.24 1.02
C THR A 85 6.58 5.77 -0.39
N TYR A 86 5.59 5.25 -1.10
CA TYR A 86 5.26 5.69 -2.44
C TYR A 86 4.10 6.68 -2.39
N VAL A 87 4.30 7.82 -3.03
CA VAL A 87 3.29 8.85 -3.20
C VAL A 87 2.46 8.55 -4.45
N ARG A 88 1.21 8.14 -4.27
CA ARG A 88 0.23 8.02 -5.35
C ARG A 88 -0.44 9.37 -5.61
N ASN A 89 -0.57 9.72 -6.88
CA ASN A 89 -1.48 10.77 -7.33
C ASN A 89 -2.94 10.33 -7.07
N ALA A 90 -3.77 11.24 -6.55
CA ALA A 90 -5.16 10.95 -6.23
C ALA A 90 -5.97 10.42 -7.44
N THR A 91 -5.72 10.92 -8.66
CA THR A 91 -6.36 10.46 -9.90
C THR A 91 -6.06 8.98 -10.17
N ALA A 92 -4.81 8.55 -9.96
CA ALA A 92 -4.43 7.16 -10.15
C ALA A 92 -5.15 6.24 -9.15
N THR A 93 -5.30 6.69 -7.90
CA THR A 93 -6.10 5.99 -6.89
C THR A 93 -7.56 5.90 -7.31
N THR A 94 -8.17 7.00 -7.74
CA THR A 94 -9.57 7.04 -8.19
C THR A 94 -9.82 6.06 -9.36
N GLU A 95 -8.89 5.95 -10.30
CA GLU A 95 -8.99 4.97 -11.40
C GLU A 95 -8.81 3.52 -10.95
N LEU A 96 -7.93 3.25 -9.97
CA LEU A 96 -7.81 1.92 -9.36
C LEU A 96 -9.12 1.50 -8.68
N LEU A 97 -9.74 2.39 -7.90
CA LEU A 97 -11.01 2.11 -7.23
C LEU A 97 -12.13 1.75 -8.21
N LYS A 98 -12.15 2.37 -9.38
CA LYS A 98 -13.14 2.08 -10.44
C LYS A 98 -12.89 0.78 -11.18
N ARG A 99 -11.62 0.38 -11.37
CA ARG A 99 -11.22 -0.70 -12.28
C ARG A 99 -11.03 -2.06 -11.61
N ASP A 100 -10.49 -2.09 -10.40
CA ASP A 100 -9.90 -3.31 -9.82
C ASP A 100 -10.75 -3.99 -8.74
N ASN A 101 -12.07 -3.74 -8.71
CA ASN A 101 -13.01 -4.30 -7.74
C ASN A 101 -12.50 -4.16 -6.28
N VAL A 102 -11.98 -2.97 -5.96
CA VAL A 102 -11.52 -2.65 -4.61
C VAL A 102 -12.75 -2.51 -3.72
N ASP A 103 -12.96 -3.48 -2.83
CA ASP A 103 -14.11 -3.47 -1.92
C ASP A 103 -13.92 -2.49 -0.75
N ALA A 104 -12.68 -2.14 -0.39
CA ALA A 104 -12.40 -1.35 0.80
C ALA A 104 -11.18 -0.44 0.69
N VAL A 105 -11.24 0.71 1.36
CA VAL A 105 -10.11 1.64 1.53
C VAL A 105 -9.91 1.94 3.01
N GLU A 106 -8.65 2.02 3.42
CA GLU A 106 -8.22 2.45 4.75
C GLU A 106 -7.49 3.78 4.66
N ILE A 107 -7.91 4.77 5.44
CA ILE A 107 -7.35 6.13 5.47
C ILE A 107 -6.73 6.37 6.84
N HIS A 108 -5.41 6.57 6.88
CA HIS A 108 -4.70 6.98 8.08
C HIS A 108 -4.63 8.50 8.15
N THR A 109 -5.03 9.07 9.29
CA THR A 109 -5.03 10.52 9.52
C THR A 109 -4.60 10.87 10.94
N SER A 110 -3.94 12.02 11.08
CA SER A 110 -3.54 12.56 12.39
C SER A 110 -4.66 13.36 13.08
N GLY A 111 -5.79 13.58 12.41
CA GLY A 111 -6.94 14.34 12.94
C GLY A 111 -6.74 15.84 13.12
N ARG A 112 -5.50 16.34 13.02
CA ARG A 112 -5.15 17.75 13.18
C ARG A 112 -5.42 18.59 11.94
N GLN A 113 -5.52 17.97 10.77
CA GLN A 113 -5.55 18.66 9.47
C GLN A 113 -6.75 18.21 8.64
N SER A 114 -7.95 18.57 9.09
CA SER A 114 -9.22 18.22 8.41
C SER A 114 -9.33 18.76 6.98
N ALA A 115 -8.58 19.82 6.64
CA ALA A 115 -8.50 20.34 5.27
C ALA A 115 -7.93 19.32 4.28
N PHE A 116 -6.81 18.66 4.62
CA PHE A 116 -6.22 17.62 3.78
C PHE A 116 -7.13 16.40 3.67
N PHE A 117 -7.83 16.05 4.75
CA PHE A 117 -8.82 14.97 4.71
C PHE A 117 -9.99 15.30 3.75
N ARG A 118 -10.54 16.52 3.83
CA ARG A 118 -11.59 17.00 2.91
C ARG A 118 -11.11 16.98 1.47
N GLU A 119 -9.91 17.47 1.24
CA GLU A 119 -9.36 17.56 -0.10
C GLU A 119 -9.15 16.14 -0.68
N LEU A 120 -8.59 15.19 0.10
CA LEU A 120 -8.50 13.77 -0.28
C LEU A 120 -9.88 13.19 -0.61
N TRP A 121 -10.85 13.36 0.30
CA TRP A 121 -12.20 12.82 0.15
C TRP A 121 -12.87 13.34 -1.14
N ASN A 122 -12.77 14.64 -1.39
CA ASN A 122 -13.28 15.27 -2.61
C ASN A 122 -12.62 14.74 -3.88
N HIS A 123 -11.32 14.42 -3.84
CA HIS A 123 -10.60 13.86 -5.00
C HIS A 123 -10.99 12.41 -5.30
N LEU A 124 -11.29 11.60 -4.28
CA LEU A 124 -11.86 10.27 -4.48
C LEU A 124 -13.25 10.38 -5.13
N GLY A 125 -14.04 11.35 -4.68
CA GLY A 125 -15.29 11.76 -5.32
C GLY A 125 -16.22 10.57 -5.61
N ASP A 126 -16.69 10.47 -6.85
CA ASP A 126 -17.62 9.42 -7.25
C ASP A 126 -17.05 8.00 -7.16
N ALA A 127 -15.73 7.81 -7.06
CA ALA A 127 -15.16 6.48 -6.93
C ALA A 127 -15.50 5.82 -5.59
N ILE A 128 -15.91 6.58 -4.58
CA ILE A 128 -16.35 6.05 -3.28
C ILE A 128 -17.55 5.09 -3.43
N ARG A 129 -18.41 5.28 -4.45
CA ARG A 129 -19.60 4.43 -4.68
C ARG A 129 -19.28 2.97 -5.03
N TYR A 130 -18.04 2.68 -5.43
CA TYR A 130 -17.61 1.32 -5.74
C TYR A 130 -17.13 0.58 -4.47
N LEU A 131 -16.90 1.30 -3.38
CA LEU A 131 -16.46 0.72 -2.12
C LEU A 131 -17.64 0.12 -1.37
N ARG A 132 -17.37 -0.98 -0.66
CA ARG A 132 -18.25 -1.57 0.34
C ARG A 132 -17.90 -1.13 1.74
N LEU A 133 -16.66 -0.68 1.97
CA LEU A 133 -16.16 -0.25 3.26
C LEU A 133 -15.14 0.88 3.13
N VAL A 134 -15.28 1.92 3.95
CA VAL A 134 -14.21 2.91 4.21
C VAL A 134 -13.84 2.84 5.69
N ALA A 135 -12.59 2.49 5.97
CA ALA A 135 -12.01 2.56 7.30
C ALA A 135 -11.23 3.89 7.49
N VAL A 136 -11.44 4.58 8.60
CA VAL A 136 -10.68 5.77 8.98
C VAL A 136 -9.95 5.49 10.29
N ASN A 137 -8.63 5.50 10.21
CA ASN A 137 -7.71 5.31 11.32
C ASN A 137 -7.21 6.66 11.81
N LEU A 138 -7.66 7.03 13.01
CA LEU A 138 -7.29 8.28 13.65
C LEU A 138 -6.31 8.04 14.79
N LEU A 139 -5.22 8.80 14.80
CA LEU A 139 -4.33 8.88 15.96
C LEU A 139 -5.12 9.43 17.15
N ASP A 140 -5.04 8.75 18.29
CA ASP A 140 -5.62 9.27 19.53
C ASP A 140 -4.91 10.55 19.96
N ILE A 141 -5.65 11.66 19.93
CA ILE A 141 -5.23 13.01 20.27
C ILE A 141 -5.91 13.50 21.56
N GLY A 142 -6.33 12.56 22.42
CA GLY A 142 -6.94 12.82 23.73
C GLY A 142 -8.36 13.39 23.60
N ASP A 143 -8.68 14.41 24.40
CA ASP A 143 -10.02 15.00 24.47
C ASP A 143 -10.55 15.53 23.12
N SER A 144 -9.65 15.81 22.18
CA SER A 144 -10.00 16.29 20.84
C SER A 144 -10.37 15.18 19.85
N THR A 145 -10.13 13.90 20.18
CA THR A 145 -10.33 12.76 19.26
C THR A 145 -11.77 12.70 18.73
N ILE A 146 -12.77 12.75 19.60
CA ILE A 146 -14.19 12.69 19.20
C ILE A 146 -14.58 13.87 18.31
N SER A 147 -14.12 15.08 18.65
CA SER A 147 -14.40 16.29 17.85
C SER A 147 -13.79 16.21 16.44
N SER A 148 -12.56 15.69 16.34
CA SER A 148 -11.91 15.45 15.06
C SER A 148 -12.61 14.37 14.24
N MET A 149 -13.05 13.27 14.88
CA MET A 149 -13.87 12.23 14.21
C MET A 149 -15.16 12.81 13.64
N ASN A 150 -15.91 13.57 14.45
CA ASN A 150 -17.15 14.21 14.00
C ASN A 150 -16.91 15.17 12.84
N THR A 151 -15.83 15.97 12.89
CA THR A 151 -15.46 16.89 11.81
C THR A 151 -15.19 16.14 10.51
N MET A 152 -14.47 15.01 10.57
CA MET A 152 -14.17 14.20 9.40
C MET A 152 -15.39 13.41 8.91
N TYR A 153 -16.24 12.92 9.81
CA TYR A 153 -17.49 12.29 9.43
C TYR A 153 -18.42 13.25 8.68
N SER A 154 -18.57 14.50 9.14
CA SER A 154 -19.36 15.51 8.41
C SER A 154 -18.78 15.91 7.05
N ILE A 155 -17.51 15.61 6.79
CA ILE A 155 -16.92 15.73 5.45
C ILE A 155 -17.41 14.58 4.56
N MET A 156 -17.53 13.38 5.12
CA MET A 156 -17.83 12.15 4.39
C MET A 156 -19.32 11.93 4.16
N GLU A 157 -20.15 12.31 5.13
CA GLU A 157 -21.54 11.82 5.28
C GLU A 157 -22.42 12.00 4.04
N LEU A 158 -22.18 13.03 3.22
CA LEU A 158 -22.97 13.30 2.02
C LEU A 158 -22.69 12.35 0.85
N GLN A 159 -21.53 11.69 0.83
CA GLN A 159 -21.06 10.82 -0.27
C GLN A 159 -20.80 9.38 0.20
N LEU A 160 -21.08 9.09 1.46
CA LEU A 160 -20.77 7.82 2.10
C LEU A 160 -21.94 6.83 1.93
N ASP A 161 -21.92 6.07 0.84
CA ASP A 161 -22.93 5.05 0.52
C ASP A 161 -22.53 3.61 0.95
N CYS A 162 -21.50 3.48 1.78
CA CYS A 162 -20.91 2.20 2.16
C CYS A 162 -20.69 2.09 3.67
N TYR A 163 -20.28 0.91 4.16
CA TYR A 163 -19.95 0.76 5.58
C TYR A 163 -18.80 1.69 5.95
N ASN A 164 -18.86 2.27 7.14
CA ASN A 164 -17.80 3.14 7.64
C ASN A 164 -17.32 2.68 9.00
N LEU A 165 -16.06 2.26 9.05
CA LEU A 165 -15.39 1.77 10.24
C LEU A 165 -14.45 2.86 10.76
N TRP A 166 -14.53 3.15 12.05
CA TRP A 166 -13.60 4.05 12.72
C TRP A 166 -12.74 3.27 13.68
N GLN A 167 -11.44 3.50 13.62
CA GLN A 167 -10.48 2.91 14.56
C GLN A 167 -9.61 4.03 15.12
N ASN A 168 -9.45 4.03 16.43
CA ASN A 168 -8.49 4.87 17.12
C ASN A 168 -7.25 4.03 17.44
N PHE A 169 -6.07 4.56 17.16
CA PHE A 169 -4.82 3.96 17.61
C PHE A 169 -4.07 4.96 18.47
N SER A 170 -3.65 4.51 19.65
CA SER A 170 -2.69 5.26 20.46
C SER A 170 -1.29 4.90 19.99
N SER A 171 -0.46 5.90 19.71
CA SER A 171 0.98 5.65 19.76
C SER A 171 1.28 5.17 21.17
N GLY A 172 1.87 3.98 21.31
CA GLY A 172 2.31 3.46 22.61
C GLY A 172 3.16 4.50 23.36
N PRO A 173 3.42 4.29 24.67
CA PRO A 173 4.27 5.20 25.42
C PRO A 173 5.55 5.47 24.63
N ARG A 174 5.87 6.75 24.42
CA ARG A 174 7.19 7.15 23.94
C ARG A 174 8.18 6.73 25.03
N GLU A 175 8.86 5.61 24.82
CA GLU A 175 10.09 5.27 25.55
C GLU A 175 11.21 6.26 25.22
#